data_AF-A0A6V7GX85-F1
#
_entry.id   AF-A0A6V7GX85-F1
#
_cell.length_a   1.000
_cell.length_b   1.000
_cell.length_c   1.000
_cell.angle_alpha   90.00
_cell.angle_beta   90.00
_cell.angle_gamma   90.00
#
_symmetry.space_group_name_H-M   'P 1'
#
loop_
_entity.id
_entity.type
_entity.pdbx_description
1 polymer ?
#
loop_
_entity_poly.entity_id
_entity_poly.type
_entity_poly.pdbx_seq_one_letter_code
_entity_poly.pdbx_strand_id
1 'polypeptide(L)'
;MQTVQHSDLSINLSTFFLKNIGLWIPEDSMEERRMKMMLFFTVFNSMIGAVVIFRDLYFTLLYKGVSIVQLNNDVLYVITNVLTVVMGLIKMYTILMHKSEFINLIIYMQQNFWIVNYDFREKEILDNCRKTCTFFISSVTTIGVCAMLSYTITPIIDIFRKKTIRTFVAANVGKNQSERVLPFNLWINLPLYISPYYEILFFFQNWLILTVDLIRYNKGNNNLYLVQVMNLYYVAITYFCFDNIFCILVVHLAGQFRVLRYRFTKLCNLEHKIREATLIDVYEFYEKLKMYIRHHQTLINYYKRLETVYTMIIFGQVLVFSVLICLFAYQGLLVGIYTLSWNPIIIEILLNTSEYLD
;
A
#
# COMPACT_ATOMS: atom_id res chain seq x y z
N MET A 1 -30.26 10.80 26.37
CA MET A 1 -29.77 11.68 25.30
C MET A 1 -28.61 10.95 24.63
N GLN A 2 -28.88 10.29 23.51
CA GLN A 2 -27.91 9.43 22.81
C GLN A 2 -26.77 10.31 22.28
N THR A 3 -25.58 10.14 22.82
CA THR A 3 -24.36 10.69 22.24
C THR A 3 -24.22 10.07 20.86
N VAL A 4 -24.51 10.86 19.83
CA VAL A 4 -24.23 10.53 18.44
C VAL A 4 -22.71 10.39 18.32
N GLN A 5 -22.23 9.19 18.59
CA GLN A 5 -20.93 8.73 18.16
C GLN A 5 -21.05 8.60 16.63
N HIS A 6 -20.90 9.73 15.93
CA HIS A 6 -20.68 9.72 14.49
C HIS A 6 -19.44 8.84 14.30
N SER A 7 -19.67 7.59 13.91
CA SER A 7 -18.62 6.61 13.73
C SER A 7 -17.85 7.06 12.50
N ASP A 8 -16.73 7.75 12.71
CA ASP A 8 -15.97 8.35 11.63
C ASP A 8 -15.56 7.24 10.64
N LEU A 9 -16.06 7.36 9.42
CA LEU A 9 -15.87 6.37 8.36
C LEU A 9 -14.38 6.04 8.16
N SER A 10 -13.51 7.05 8.23
CA SER A 10 -12.04 6.91 8.15
C SER A 10 -11.45 6.04 9.27
N ILE A 11 -11.89 6.24 10.51
CA ILE A 11 -11.42 5.48 11.67
C ILE A 11 -11.92 4.04 11.58
N ASN A 12 -13.19 3.84 11.23
CA ASN A 12 -13.76 2.51 11.05
C ASN A 12 -13.05 1.72 9.95
N LEU A 13 -12.83 2.34 8.79
CA LEU A 13 -12.09 1.74 7.68
C LEU A 13 -10.66 1.38 8.10
N SER A 14 -9.96 2.28 8.77
CA SER A 14 -8.57 2.02 9.17
C SER A 14 -8.46 0.97 10.29
N THR A 15 -9.43 0.96 11.21
CA THR A 15 -9.58 -0.11 12.22
C THR A 15 -9.82 -1.45 11.56
N PHE A 16 -10.68 -1.51 10.53
CA PHE A 16 -10.91 -2.71 9.74
C PHE A 16 -9.63 -3.22 9.08
N PHE A 17 -8.84 -2.36 8.42
CA PHE A 17 -7.57 -2.77 7.81
C PHE A 17 -6.55 -3.24 8.86
N LEU A 18 -6.40 -2.54 9.99
CA LEU A 18 -5.50 -2.97 11.07
C LEU A 18 -5.91 -4.31 11.70
N LYS A 19 -7.22 -4.55 11.89
CA LYS A 19 -7.74 -5.84 12.35
C LYS A 19 -7.45 -6.96 11.34
N ASN A 20 -7.54 -6.70 10.03
CA ASN A 20 -7.18 -7.67 9.00
C ASN A 20 -5.68 -8.02 8.99
N ILE A 21 -4.81 -7.06 9.29
CA ILE A 21 -3.35 -7.30 9.40
C ILE A 21 -3.00 -8.00 10.74
N GLY A 22 -3.86 -7.90 11.76
CA GLY A 22 -3.58 -8.40 13.12
C GLY A 22 -2.81 -7.42 14.01
N LEU A 23 -2.87 -6.13 13.70
CA LEU A 23 -2.20 -5.03 14.44
C LEU A 23 -3.21 -4.10 15.11
N TRP A 24 -4.18 -4.68 15.82
CA TRP A 24 -5.17 -3.94 16.60
C TRP A 24 -5.09 -4.25 18.10
N ILE A 25 -5.59 -3.33 18.92
CA ILE A 25 -5.70 -3.46 20.38
C ILE A 25 -6.71 -4.57 20.69
N PRO A 26 -6.31 -5.69 21.30
CA PRO A 26 -7.24 -6.78 21.63
C PRO A 26 -8.09 -6.38 22.84
N GLU A 27 -9.40 -6.66 22.78
CA GLU A 27 -10.31 -6.45 23.92
C GLU A 27 -10.36 -7.69 24.82
N ASP A 28 -10.29 -8.89 24.22
CA ASP A 28 -10.35 -10.19 24.91
C ASP A 28 -9.11 -11.08 24.66
N SER A 29 -8.90 -12.07 25.54
CA SER A 29 -7.85 -13.09 25.37
C SER A 29 -8.01 -13.93 24.09
N MET A 30 -9.26 -14.18 23.66
CA MET A 30 -9.56 -14.84 22.39
C MET A 30 -9.22 -13.94 21.20
N GLU A 31 -9.50 -12.65 21.29
CA GLU A 31 -9.14 -11.67 20.26
C GLU A 31 -7.62 -11.52 20.16
N GLU A 32 -6.90 -11.52 21.28
CA GLU A 32 -5.43 -11.50 21.27
C GLU A 32 -4.85 -12.68 20.50
N ARG A 33 -5.38 -13.90 20.72
CA ARG A 33 -4.96 -15.09 19.99
C ARG A 33 -5.29 -14.98 18.50
N ARG A 34 -6.47 -14.44 18.14
CA ARG A 34 -6.86 -14.20 16.74
C ARG A 34 -5.94 -13.19 16.07
N MET A 35 -5.62 -12.07 16.72
CA MET A 35 -4.72 -11.04 16.17
C MET A 35 -3.30 -11.60 15.96
N LYS A 36 -2.78 -12.41 16.89
CA LYS A 36 -1.48 -13.09 16.71
C LYS A 36 -1.51 -14.04 15.50
N MET A 37 -2.59 -14.80 15.31
CA MET A 37 -2.74 -15.68 14.15
C MET A 37 -2.84 -14.90 12.83
N MET A 38 -3.63 -13.80 12.80
CA MET A 38 -3.75 -12.94 11.61
C MET A 38 -2.43 -12.26 11.26
N LEU A 39 -1.65 -11.83 12.25
CA LEU A 39 -0.34 -11.24 12.04
C LEU A 39 0.65 -12.26 11.47
N PHE A 40 0.67 -13.47 12.03
CA PHE A 40 1.49 -14.56 11.51
C PHE A 40 1.11 -14.87 10.05
N PHE A 41 -0.19 -14.96 9.76
CA PHE A 41 -0.69 -15.18 8.40
C PHE A 41 -0.29 -14.05 7.44
N THR A 42 -0.37 -12.79 7.86
CA THR A 42 0.01 -11.64 7.04
C THR A 42 1.50 -11.64 6.73
N VAL A 43 2.36 -11.88 7.74
CA VAL A 43 3.82 -11.98 7.54
C VAL A 43 4.16 -13.13 6.60
N PHE A 44 3.51 -14.29 6.78
CA PHE A 44 3.73 -15.46 5.92
C PHE A 44 3.35 -15.19 4.46
N ASN A 45 2.18 -14.58 4.20
CA ASN A 45 1.78 -14.19 2.85
C ASN A 45 2.76 -13.17 2.24
N SER A 46 3.19 -12.18 3.01
CA SER A 46 4.17 -11.18 2.55
C SER A 46 5.51 -11.83 2.14
N MET A 47 5.99 -12.83 2.88
CA MET A 47 7.19 -13.59 2.52
C MET A 47 7.00 -14.41 1.24
N ILE A 48 5.85 -15.07 1.07
CA ILE A 48 5.53 -15.77 -0.19
C ILE A 48 5.50 -14.80 -1.36
N GLY A 49 4.86 -13.63 -1.20
CA GLY A 49 4.84 -12.58 -2.22
C GLY A 49 6.23 -12.11 -2.61
N ALA A 50 7.13 -11.92 -1.64
CA ALA A 50 8.52 -11.57 -1.88
C ALA A 50 9.24 -12.63 -2.72
N VAL A 51 9.15 -13.90 -2.34
CA VAL A 51 9.78 -15.02 -3.05
C VAL A 51 9.30 -15.11 -4.51
N VAL A 52 7.99 -14.94 -4.74
CA VAL A 52 7.41 -14.96 -6.09
C VAL A 52 8.00 -13.85 -6.96
N ILE A 53 8.14 -12.64 -6.43
CA ILE A 53 8.60 -11.48 -7.19
C ILE A 53 10.11 -11.49 -7.40
N PHE A 54 10.90 -11.90 -6.41
CA PHE A 54 12.34 -12.08 -6.59
C PHE A 54 12.65 -13.18 -7.62
N ARG A 55 11.84 -14.24 -7.64
CA ARG A 55 11.92 -15.27 -8.69
C ARG A 55 11.62 -14.67 -10.07
N ASP A 56 10.56 -13.87 -10.19
CA ASP A 56 10.19 -13.21 -11.45
C ASP A 56 11.31 -12.27 -11.96
N LEU A 57 11.94 -11.52 -11.04
CA LEU A 57 13.13 -10.71 -11.33
C LEU A 57 14.30 -11.56 -11.81
N TYR A 58 14.64 -12.64 -11.09
CA TYR A 58 15.76 -13.52 -11.42
C TYR A 58 15.61 -14.11 -12.84
N PHE A 59 14.43 -14.64 -13.17
CA PHE A 59 14.19 -15.22 -14.48
C PHE A 59 14.16 -14.17 -15.59
N THR A 60 13.51 -13.03 -15.36
CA THR A 60 13.45 -11.94 -16.35
C THR A 60 14.83 -11.36 -16.64
N LEU A 61 15.67 -11.23 -15.61
CA LEU A 61 17.01 -10.68 -15.73
C LEU A 61 18.01 -11.65 -16.39
N LEU A 62 17.95 -12.94 -16.07
CA LEU A 62 18.90 -13.93 -16.61
C LEU A 62 18.52 -14.48 -17.99
N TYR A 63 17.24 -14.75 -18.26
CA TYR A 63 16.84 -15.42 -19.51
C TYR A 63 16.58 -14.48 -20.67
N LYS A 64 16.13 -13.24 -20.44
CA LYS A 64 15.89 -12.27 -21.53
C LYS A 64 17.12 -11.44 -21.90
N GLY A 65 18.25 -11.66 -21.24
CA GLY A 65 19.52 -10.98 -21.52
C GLY A 65 19.51 -9.53 -21.04
N VAL A 66 20.42 -9.22 -20.11
CA VAL A 66 20.72 -7.83 -19.72
C VAL A 66 21.51 -7.18 -20.85
N SER A 67 20.83 -6.74 -21.90
CA SER A 67 21.31 -5.62 -22.70
C SER A 67 20.93 -4.36 -21.94
N ILE A 68 21.86 -3.84 -21.13
CA ILE A 68 21.73 -2.58 -20.36
C ILE A 68 21.27 -1.41 -21.26
N VAL A 69 21.45 -1.54 -22.58
CA VAL A 69 21.12 -0.56 -23.62
C VAL A 69 19.69 -0.73 -24.20
N GLN A 70 18.99 -1.84 -23.94
CA GLN A 70 17.57 -2.02 -24.28
C GLN A 70 16.79 -2.45 -23.04
N LEU A 71 16.43 -1.46 -22.25
CA LEU A 71 15.53 -1.62 -21.12
C LEU A 71 14.11 -1.90 -21.66
N ASN A 72 13.83 -3.18 -21.95
CA ASN A 72 12.51 -3.62 -22.41
C ASN A 72 11.44 -3.29 -21.35
N ASN A 73 10.22 -2.95 -21.80
CA ASN A 73 9.08 -2.64 -20.91
C ASN A 73 8.86 -3.71 -19.82
N ASP A 74 9.12 -4.98 -20.13
CA ASP A 74 8.99 -6.09 -19.19
C ASP A 74 9.93 -5.97 -17.99
N VAL A 75 11.18 -5.55 -18.21
CA VAL A 75 12.18 -5.42 -17.13
C VAL A 75 11.79 -4.27 -16.18
N LEU A 76 11.34 -3.15 -16.74
CA LEU A 76 10.85 -1.99 -15.99
C LEU A 76 9.65 -2.32 -15.11
N TYR A 77 8.72 -3.10 -15.66
CA TYR A 77 7.55 -3.56 -14.93
C TYR A 77 7.93 -4.43 -13.73
N VAL A 78 8.85 -5.39 -13.93
CA VAL A 78 9.32 -6.27 -12.86
C VAL A 78 10.09 -5.49 -11.79
N ILE A 79 10.98 -4.57 -12.18
CA ILE A 79 11.70 -3.71 -11.22
C ILE A 79 10.73 -2.86 -10.39
N THR A 80 9.71 -2.27 -11.03
CA THR A 80 8.66 -1.49 -10.35
C THR A 80 7.91 -2.33 -9.31
N ASN A 81 7.56 -3.57 -9.65
CA ASN A 81 6.90 -4.49 -8.72
C ASN A 81 7.80 -4.91 -7.56
N VAL A 82 9.09 -5.17 -7.83
CA VAL A 82 10.09 -5.48 -6.80
C VAL A 82 10.21 -4.31 -5.82
N LEU A 83 10.37 -3.08 -6.32
CA LEU A 83 10.47 -1.88 -5.48
C LEU A 83 9.23 -1.70 -4.60
N THR A 84 8.04 -1.93 -5.16
CA THR A 84 6.77 -1.81 -4.43
C THR A 84 6.66 -2.84 -3.29
N VAL A 85 7.04 -4.09 -3.54
CA VAL A 85 6.99 -5.14 -2.50
C VAL A 85 8.11 -5.00 -1.47
N VAL A 86 9.31 -4.60 -1.88
CA VAL A 86 10.39 -4.26 -0.95
C VAL A 86 9.94 -3.14 0.01
N MET A 87 9.24 -2.13 -0.48
CA MET A 87 8.66 -1.10 0.38
C MET A 87 7.60 -1.63 1.34
N GLY A 88 6.71 -2.52 0.89
CA GLY A 88 5.75 -3.19 1.75
C GLY A 88 6.43 -3.98 2.88
N LEU A 89 7.52 -4.69 2.58
CA LEU A 89 8.31 -5.43 3.57
C LEU A 89 9.00 -4.51 4.57
N ILE A 90 9.60 -3.41 4.11
CA ILE A 90 10.25 -2.42 4.99
C ILE A 90 9.22 -1.82 5.95
N LYS A 91 8.02 -1.47 5.48
CA LYS A 91 6.92 -0.97 6.33
C LYS A 91 6.52 -1.99 7.39
N MET A 92 6.26 -3.23 6.97
CA MET A 92 5.91 -4.31 7.90
C MET A 92 6.98 -4.54 8.96
N TYR A 93 8.23 -4.65 8.54
CA TYR A 93 9.35 -4.86 9.44
C TYR A 93 9.49 -3.72 10.45
N THR A 94 9.42 -2.46 9.98
CA THR A 94 9.56 -1.28 10.85
C THR A 94 8.42 -1.19 11.87
N ILE A 95 7.17 -1.41 11.45
CA ILE A 95 6.02 -1.38 12.37
C ILE A 95 6.06 -2.53 13.37
N LEU A 96 6.54 -3.72 12.97
CA LEU A 96 6.74 -4.84 13.89
C LEU A 96 7.81 -4.54 14.94
N MET A 97 8.92 -3.91 14.54
CA MET A 97 9.99 -3.49 15.46
C MET A 97 9.49 -2.45 16.47
N HIS A 98 8.64 -1.52 16.05
CA HIS A 98 8.07 -0.47 16.89
C HIS A 98 6.63 -0.75 17.37
N LYS A 99 6.21 -2.02 17.41
CA LYS A 99 4.81 -2.42 17.65
C LYS A 99 4.21 -1.81 18.93
N SER A 100 4.96 -1.79 20.03
CA SER A 100 4.50 -1.25 21.32
C SER A 100 4.23 0.25 21.22
N GLU A 101 5.18 1.01 20.68
CA GLU A 101 5.07 2.45 20.47
C GLU A 101 3.93 2.79 19.51
N PHE A 102 3.80 2.04 18.41
CA PHE A 102 2.73 2.22 17.44
C PHE A 102 1.33 2.04 18.06
N ILE A 103 1.12 0.97 18.83
CA ILE A 103 -0.17 0.73 19.51
C ILE A 103 -0.43 1.84 20.56
N ASN A 104 0.59 2.24 21.31
CA ASN A 104 0.48 3.32 22.29
C ASN A 104 0.07 4.66 21.66
N LEU A 105 0.53 4.97 20.44
CA LEU A 105 0.10 6.16 19.70
C LEU A 105 -1.39 6.12 19.38
N ILE A 106 -1.91 4.97 18.94
CA ILE A 106 -3.34 4.79 18.63
C ILE A 106 -4.19 4.90 19.90
N ILE A 107 -3.77 4.28 21.00
CA ILE A 107 -4.48 4.37 22.29
C ILE A 107 -4.51 5.81 22.79
N TYR A 108 -3.37 6.50 22.74
CA TYR A 108 -3.26 7.88 23.19
C TYR A 108 -4.22 8.79 22.43
N MET A 109 -4.32 8.61 21.11
CA MET A 109 -5.25 9.36 20.26
C MET A 109 -6.71 9.10 20.62
N GLN A 110 -7.09 7.83 20.79
CA GLN A 110 -8.45 7.45 21.16
C GLN A 110 -8.88 8.10 22.47
N GLN A 111 -8.03 8.02 23.49
CA GLN A 111 -8.35 8.50 24.83
C GLN A 111 -8.34 10.03 24.91
N ASN A 112 -7.34 10.69 24.34
CA ASN A 112 -7.14 12.12 24.55
C ASN A 112 -7.79 12.99 23.49
N PHE A 113 -8.01 12.49 22.26
CA PHE A 113 -8.52 13.33 21.18
C PHE A 113 -9.99 13.08 20.88
N TRP A 114 -10.49 11.85 21.02
CA TRP A 114 -11.85 11.50 20.58
C TRP A 114 -12.93 11.58 21.67
N ILE A 115 -12.56 11.43 22.94
CA ILE A 115 -13.52 11.35 24.08
C ILE A 115 -13.69 12.70 24.80
N VAL A 116 -12.93 13.73 24.43
CA VAL A 116 -12.96 15.04 25.12
C VAL A 116 -14.15 15.90 24.68
N ASN A 117 -14.77 16.60 25.64
CA ASN A 117 -15.80 17.60 25.36
C ASN A 117 -15.17 18.88 24.82
N TYR A 118 -15.46 19.21 23.56
CA TYR A 118 -14.95 20.37 22.84
C TYR A 118 -16.02 21.48 22.73
N ASP A 119 -15.57 22.74 22.74
CA ASP A 119 -16.41 23.89 22.38
C ASP A 119 -16.90 23.78 20.92
N PHE A 120 -17.99 24.47 20.55
CA PHE A 120 -18.54 24.43 19.19
C PHE A 120 -17.50 24.70 18.08
N ARG A 121 -16.64 25.72 18.28
CA ARG A 121 -15.54 26.07 17.36
C ARG A 121 -14.43 25.02 17.33
N GLU A 122 -14.15 24.38 18.46
CA GLU A 122 -13.15 23.32 18.53
C GLU A 122 -13.67 22.07 17.81
N LYS A 123 -14.95 21.75 17.99
CA LYS A 123 -15.63 20.67 17.27
C LYS A 123 -15.63 20.90 15.76
N GLU A 124 -15.86 22.13 15.30
CA GLU A 124 -15.77 22.48 13.87
C GLU A 124 -14.36 22.21 13.30
N ILE A 125 -13.30 22.54 14.05
CA ILE A 125 -11.91 22.23 13.65
C ILE A 125 -11.70 20.72 13.54
N LEU A 126 -12.16 19.94 14.53
CA LEU A 126 -12.06 18.48 14.51
C LEU A 126 -12.88 17.85 13.37
N ASP A 127 -14.09 18.34 13.11
CA ASP A 127 -14.96 17.85 12.04
C ASP A 127 -14.33 18.12 10.67
N ASN A 128 -13.69 19.27 10.49
CA ASN A 128 -12.92 19.53 9.26
C ASN A 128 -11.76 18.55 9.11
N CYS A 129 -11.01 18.28 10.19
CA CYS A 129 -9.95 17.27 10.16
C CYS A 129 -10.48 15.87 9.81
N ARG A 130 -11.62 15.46 10.40
CA ARG A 130 -12.30 14.19 10.10
C ARG A 130 -12.72 14.10 8.62
N LYS A 131 -13.24 15.20 8.05
CA LYS A 131 -13.58 15.28 6.62
C LYS A 131 -12.33 15.11 5.74
N THR A 132 -11.23 15.79 6.08
CA THR A 132 -9.96 15.65 5.35
C THR A 132 -9.41 14.22 5.43
N CYS A 133 -9.40 13.60 6.62
CA CYS A 133 -9.00 12.19 6.79
C CYS A 133 -9.89 11.25 5.96
N THR A 134 -11.20 11.47 5.97
CA THR A 134 -12.16 10.63 5.25
C THR A 134 -11.97 10.73 3.75
N PHE A 135 -11.74 11.94 3.22
CA PHE A 135 -11.43 12.15 1.81
C PHE A 135 -10.14 11.42 1.41
N PHE A 136 -9.06 11.58 2.17
CA PHE A 136 -7.77 10.97 1.87
C PHE A 136 -7.81 9.43 1.94
N ILE A 137 -8.42 8.87 2.99
CA ILE A 137 -8.50 7.40 3.13
C ILE A 137 -9.42 6.81 2.07
N SER A 138 -10.54 7.47 1.76
CA SER A 138 -11.43 7.02 0.70
C SER A 138 -10.73 7.02 -0.66
N SER A 139 -9.97 8.06 -0.99
CA SER A 139 -9.24 8.11 -2.26
C SER A 139 -8.15 7.04 -2.35
N VAL A 140 -7.31 6.90 -1.31
CA VAL A 140 -6.23 5.89 -1.29
C VAL A 140 -6.79 4.47 -1.36
N THR A 141 -7.86 4.17 -0.60
CA THR A 141 -8.48 2.84 -0.63
C THR A 141 -9.14 2.55 -1.97
N THR A 142 -9.80 3.54 -2.59
CA THR A 142 -10.39 3.38 -3.93
C THR A 142 -9.30 3.09 -4.98
N ILE A 143 -8.19 3.84 -4.96
CA ILE A 143 -7.04 3.60 -5.85
C ILE A 143 -6.48 2.20 -5.63
N GLY A 144 -6.31 1.78 -4.36
CA GLY A 144 -5.84 0.44 -4.01
C GLY A 144 -6.77 -0.66 -4.54
N VAL A 145 -8.08 -0.52 -4.35
CA VAL A 145 -9.07 -1.49 -4.85
C VAL A 145 -9.09 -1.53 -6.38
N CYS A 146 -9.03 -0.38 -7.06
CA CYS A 146 -8.94 -0.32 -8.52
C CYS A 146 -7.67 -1.02 -9.03
N ALA A 147 -6.52 -0.80 -8.38
CA ALA A 147 -5.29 -1.50 -8.71
C ALA A 147 -5.44 -3.01 -8.53
N MET A 148 -6.01 -3.48 -7.41
CA MET A 148 -6.26 -4.91 -7.18
C MET A 148 -7.14 -5.52 -8.26
N LEU A 149 -8.26 -4.86 -8.58
CA LEU A 149 -9.16 -5.32 -9.64
C LEU A 149 -8.42 -5.40 -10.98
N SER A 150 -7.62 -4.40 -11.34
CA SER A 150 -6.83 -4.42 -12.58
C SER A 150 -5.85 -5.59 -12.64
N TYR A 151 -5.13 -5.89 -11.55
CA TYR A 151 -4.21 -7.03 -11.48
C TYR A 151 -4.92 -8.38 -11.61
N THR A 152 -6.15 -8.50 -11.10
CA THR A 152 -6.95 -9.73 -11.25
C THR A 152 -7.62 -9.86 -12.63
N ILE A 153 -7.98 -8.74 -13.26
CA ILE A 153 -8.70 -8.75 -14.54
C ILE A 153 -7.74 -8.96 -15.72
N THR A 154 -6.53 -8.40 -15.69
CA THR A 154 -5.53 -8.56 -16.77
C THR A 154 -5.31 -10.01 -17.21
N PRO A 155 -5.05 -10.99 -16.31
CA PRO A 155 -4.87 -12.38 -16.73
C PRO A 155 -6.15 -12.99 -17.29
N ILE A 156 -7.33 -12.57 -16.82
CA ILE A 156 -8.62 -13.04 -17.33
C ILE A 156 -8.81 -12.54 -18.77
N ILE A 157 -8.58 -11.24 -19.02
CA ILE A 157 -8.66 -10.65 -20.36
C ILE A 157 -7.68 -11.33 -21.31
N ASP A 158 -6.44 -11.58 -20.89
CA ASP A 158 -5.44 -12.26 -21.72
C ASP A 158 -5.85 -13.70 -22.05
N ILE A 159 -6.42 -14.44 -21.08
CA ILE A 159 -6.98 -15.77 -21.33
C ILE A 159 -8.12 -15.71 -22.35
N PHE A 160 -9.06 -14.78 -22.18
CA PHE A 160 -10.18 -14.61 -23.11
C PHE A 160 -9.68 -14.22 -24.51
N ARG A 161 -8.73 -13.28 -24.60
CA ARG A 161 -8.12 -12.84 -25.87
C ARG A 161 -7.40 -13.99 -26.57
N LYS A 162 -6.56 -14.75 -25.85
CA LYS A 162 -5.86 -15.93 -26.38
C LYS A 162 -6.85 -17.02 -26.81
N LYS A 163 -7.94 -17.23 -26.06
CA LYS A 163 -9.00 -18.17 -26.42
C LYS A 163 -9.69 -17.72 -27.71
N THR A 164 -10.09 -16.46 -27.83
CA THR A 164 -10.71 -15.90 -29.04
C THR A 164 -9.80 -15.99 -30.26
N ILE A 165 -8.52 -15.63 -30.12
CA ILE A 165 -7.53 -15.74 -31.20
C ILE A 165 -7.33 -17.21 -31.61
N ARG A 166 -7.21 -18.15 -30.66
CA ARG A 166 -7.11 -19.57 -31.00
C ARG A 166 -8.36 -20.07 -31.73
N THR A 167 -9.56 -19.66 -31.33
CA THR A 167 -10.80 -20.05 -32.04
C THR A 167 -10.82 -19.49 -33.46
N PHE A 168 -10.38 -18.23 -33.64
CA PHE A 168 -10.27 -17.60 -34.96
C PHE A 168 -9.21 -18.27 -35.86
N VAL A 169 -8.03 -18.57 -35.31
CA VAL A 169 -6.95 -19.27 -36.04
C VAL A 169 -7.34 -20.72 -36.34
N ALA A 170 -7.99 -21.43 -35.41
CA ALA A 170 -8.45 -22.81 -35.62
C ALA A 170 -9.62 -22.90 -36.62
N ALA A 171 -10.39 -21.83 -36.80
CA ALA A 171 -11.42 -21.74 -37.84
C ALA A 171 -10.84 -21.47 -39.24
N ASN A 172 -9.68 -20.78 -39.32
CA ASN A 172 -9.07 -20.38 -40.59
C ASN A 172 -7.90 -21.27 -41.05
N VAL A 173 -7.25 -22.01 -40.15
CA VAL A 173 -6.10 -22.86 -40.47
C VAL A 173 -6.35 -24.25 -39.87
N GLY A 174 -6.39 -25.25 -40.76
CA GLY A 174 -6.53 -26.65 -40.40
C GLY A 174 -5.56 -27.07 -39.29
N LYS A 175 -6.12 -27.69 -38.25
CA LYS A 175 -5.52 -28.29 -37.04
C LYS A 175 -3.98 -28.41 -36.99
N ASN A 176 -3.40 -27.91 -35.88
CA ASN A 176 -2.60 -28.77 -35.00
C ASN A 176 -2.57 -28.26 -33.55
N GLN A 177 -2.51 -29.21 -32.61
CA GLN A 177 -2.87 -29.06 -31.21
C GLN A 177 -1.73 -28.52 -30.32
N SER A 178 -2.16 -27.79 -29.29
CA SER A 178 -1.59 -27.69 -27.93
C SER A 178 -0.28 -26.94 -27.69
N GLU A 179 -0.37 -25.61 -27.58
CA GLU A 179 0.44 -24.85 -26.63
C GLU A 179 -0.45 -24.01 -25.71
N ARG A 180 -0.49 -24.39 -24.42
CA ARG A 180 -1.24 -23.68 -23.38
C ARG A 180 -0.35 -22.59 -22.78
N VAL A 181 -0.66 -21.34 -23.09
CA VAL A 181 0.04 -20.18 -22.53
C VAL A 181 -0.51 -19.85 -21.13
N LEU A 182 0.39 -19.75 -20.15
CA LEU A 182 0.09 -19.34 -18.77
C LEU A 182 -0.16 -17.82 -18.68
N PRO A 183 -0.82 -17.33 -17.60
CA PRO A 183 -0.89 -15.90 -17.27
C PRO A 183 0.48 -15.25 -16.99
N PHE A 184 1.50 -16.07 -16.66
CA PHE A 184 2.89 -15.70 -16.50
C PHE A 184 3.79 -16.73 -17.19
N ASN A 185 4.83 -16.30 -17.92
CA ASN A 185 5.75 -17.22 -18.59
C ASN A 185 6.61 -17.97 -17.55
N LEU A 186 6.47 -19.30 -17.50
CA LEU A 186 7.24 -20.16 -16.59
C LEU A 186 8.43 -20.76 -17.35
N TRP A 187 9.62 -20.17 -17.17
CA TRP A 187 10.86 -20.63 -17.79
C TRP A 187 11.55 -21.64 -16.87
N ILE A 188 11.48 -22.93 -17.18
CA ILE A 188 12.27 -23.96 -16.49
C ILE A 188 12.93 -24.84 -17.55
N ASN A 189 14.22 -24.62 -17.78
CA ASN A 189 15.15 -25.61 -18.32
C ASN A 189 16.51 -25.31 -17.68
N LEU A 190 16.85 -26.05 -16.61
CA LEU A 190 18.19 -26.00 -16.01
C LEU A 190 18.76 -27.42 -15.86
N PRO A 191 20.03 -27.65 -16.24
CA PRO A 191 20.74 -28.91 -16.01
C PRO A 191 21.26 -28.97 -14.55
N LEU A 192 20.93 -30.04 -13.81
CA LEU A 192 21.06 -30.13 -12.35
C LEU A 192 21.96 -31.29 -11.84
N TYR A 193 23.08 -31.60 -12.50
CA TYR A 193 23.83 -32.85 -12.22
C TYR A 193 25.17 -32.73 -11.47
N ILE A 194 25.53 -31.59 -10.85
CA ILE A 194 26.86 -31.44 -10.18
C ILE A 194 26.73 -30.94 -8.73
N SER A 195 27.21 -31.77 -7.79
CA SER A 195 27.37 -31.53 -6.33
C SER A 195 28.66 -30.74 -6.07
N PRO A 196 28.71 -29.74 -5.14
CA PRO A 196 28.02 -29.66 -3.83
C PRO A 196 26.82 -28.70 -3.73
N TYR A 197 26.45 -28.01 -4.81
CA TYR A 197 25.30 -27.10 -4.81
C TYR A 197 23.94 -27.82 -4.83
N TYR A 198 23.92 -29.10 -5.22
CA TYR A 198 22.71 -29.93 -5.30
C TYR A 198 22.02 -30.14 -3.95
N GLU A 199 22.75 -30.40 -2.87
CA GLU A 199 22.13 -30.77 -1.58
C GLU A 199 21.58 -29.57 -0.80
N ILE A 200 22.25 -28.42 -0.88
CA ILE A 200 21.78 -27.14 -0.30
C ILE A 200 20.58 -26.63 -1.12
N LEU A 201 20.67 -26.71 -2.46
CA LEU A 201 19.56 -26.40 -3.34
C LEU A 201 18.42 -27.38 -3.08
N PHE A 202 18.64 -28.67 -2.84
CA PHE A 202 17.60 -29.66 -2.55
C PHE A 202 16.85 -29.37 -1.24
N PHE A 203 17.49 -28.86 -0.19
CA PHE A 203 16.78 -28.46 1.05
C PHE A 203 15.95 -27.18 0.87
N PHE A 204 16.53 -26.13 0.26
CA PHE A 204 15.81 -24.91 -0.07
C PHE A 204 14.71 -25.15 -1.09
N GLN A 205 14.99 -26.00 -2.07
CA GLN A 205 14.09 -26.38 -3.13
C GLN A 205 13.04 -27.33 -2.60
N ASN A 206 13.26 -28.23 -1.62
CA ASN A 206 12.19 -29.01 -0.99
C ASN A 206 11.29 -28.15 -0.08
N TRP A 207 11.81 -27.11 0.58
CA TRP A 207 10.97 -26.13 1.30
C TRP A 207 10.15 -25.27 0.33
N LEU A 208 10.79 -24.78 -0.73
CA LEU A 208 10.17 -24.01 -1.81
C LEU A 208 9.19 -24.88 -2.60
N ILE A 209 9.51 -26.15 -2.84
CA ILE A 209 8.68 -27.17 -3.51
C ILE A 209 7.56 -27.60 -2.59
N LEU A 210 7.67 -27.68 -1.27
CA LEU A 210 6.49 -27.97 -0.43
C LEU A 210 5.44 -26.85 -0.48
N THR A 211 5.87 -25.59 -0.58
CA THR A 211 4.95 -24.46 -0.80
C THR A 211 4.48 -24.35 -2.26
N VAL A 212 5.33 -24.71 -3.22
CA VAL A 212 5.05 -24.63 -4.66
C VAL A 212 4.42 -25.92 -5.24
N ASP A 213 4.46 -27.06 -4.56
CA ASP A 213 3.87 -28.34 -4.99
C ASP A 213 2.47 -28.53 -4.43
N LEU A 214 2.08 -27.88 -3.32
CA LEU A 214 0.66 -27.57 -3.10
C LEU A 214 0.11 -26.70 -4.25
N ILE A 215 0.95 -25.85 -4.83
CA ILE A 215 0.65 -25.00 -5.99
C ILE A 215 0.72 -25.80 -7.33
N ARG A 216 1.46 -26.91 -7.40
CA ARG A 216 1.70 -27.71 -8.63
C ARG A 216 0.85 -28.98 -8.74
N TYR A 217 0.50 -29.61 -7.60
CA TYR A 217 -0.28 -30.85 -7.56
C TYR A 217 -1.75 -30.65 -7.96
N ASN A 218 -2.23 -29.40 -8.06
CA ASN A 218 -3.62 -29.11 -8.42
C ASN A 218 -3.75 -28.42 -9.78
N LYS A 219 -3.13 -29.01 -10.81
CA LYS A 219 -3.03 -28.55 -12.23
C LYS A 219 -4.38 -28.52 -12.99
N GLY A 220 -5.50 -28.32 -12.29
CA GLY A 220 -6.85 -28.24 -12.85
C GLY A 220 -7.88 -27.49 -12.01
N ASN A 221 -7.51 -26.85 -10.89
CA ASN A 221 -8.48 -26.27 -9.96
C ASN A 221 -8.40 -24.74 -9.84
N ASN A 222 -9.58 -24.12 -9.81
CA ASN A 222 -9.82 -22.69 -9.51
C ASN A 222 -9.14 -22.23 -8.20
N ASN A 223 -8.79 -23.18 -7.32
CA ASN A 223 -8.20 -22.93 -6.00
C ASN A 223 -6.82 -22.26 -6.04
N LEU A 224 -6.02 -22.47 -7.09
CA LEU A 224 -4.68 -21.85 -7.17
C LEU A 224 -4.75 -20.34 -7.46
N TYR A 225 -5.67 -19.95 -8.35
CA TYR A 225 -5.93 -18.54 -8.64
C TYR A 225 -6.46 -17.82 -7.39
N LEU A 226 -7.30 -18.49 -6.59
CA LEU A 226 -7.78 -17.96 -5.31
C LEU A 226 -6.63 -17.68 -4.33
N VAL A 227 -5.65 -18.58 -4.21
CA VAL A 227 -4.48 -18.36 -3.32
C VAL A 227 -3.64 -17.16 -3.78
N GLN A 228 -3.44 -16.98 -5.09
CA GLN A 228 -2.71 -15.81 -5.62
C GLN A 228 -3.47 -14.50 -5.38
N VAL A 229 -4.79 -14.50 -5.60
CA VAL A 229 -5.65 -13.34 -5.33
C VAL A 229 -5.66 -13.00 -3.84
N MET A 230 -5.71 -14.01 -2.96
CA MET A 230 -5.58 -13.80 -1.52
C MET A 230 -4.23 -13.19 -1.16
N ASN A 231 -3.12 -13.71 -1.68
CA ASN A 231 -1.80 -13.16 -1.40
C ASN A 231 -1.67 -11.70 -1.86
N LEU A 232 -2.13 -11.40 -3.08
CA LEU A 232 -2.18 -10.05 -3.63
C LEU A 232 -2.99 -9.11 -2.72
N TYR A 233 -4.15 -9.57 -2.23
CA TYR A 233 -4.98 -8.82 -1.29
C TYR A 233 -4.25 -8.49 0.01
N TYR A 234 -3.54 -9.46 0.62
CA TYR A 234 -2.78 -9.22 1.86
C TYR A 234 -1.60 -8.28 1.66
N VAL A 235 -0.84 -8.44 0.56
CA VAL A 235 0.28 -7.55 0.23
C VAL A 235 -0.22 -6.12 0.01
N ALA A 236 -1.34 -5.95 -0.70
CA ALA A 236 -1.90 -4.64 -0.98
C ALA A 236 -2.44 -3.94 0.28
N ILE A 237 -3.24 -4.62 1.10
CA ILE A 237 -3.74 -4.06 2.37
C ILE A 237 -2.59 -3.62 3.25
N THR A 238 -1.58 -4.47 3.37
CA THR A 238 -0.38 -4.18 4.14
C THR A 238 0.34 -2.94 3.63
N TYR A 239 0.41 -2.76 2.32
CA TYR A 239 1.11 -1.63 1.70
C TYR A 239 0.48 -0.26 2.03
N PHE A 240 -0.85 -0.14 1.94
CA PHE A 240 -1.54 1.15 2.14
C PHE A 240 -2.08 1.37 3.56
N CYS A 241 -2.31 0.32 4.36
CA CYS A 241 -2.91 0.46 5.70
C CYS A 241 -2.08 1.34 6.64
N PHE A 242 -0.75 1.18 6.62
CA PHE A 242 0.13 1.98 7.48
C PHE A 242 0.16 3.46 7.10
N ASP A 243 0.00 3.77 5.82
CA ASP A 243 -0.08 5.15 5.32
C ASP A 243 -1.42 5.79 5.70
N ASN A 244 -2.52 5.03 5.66
CA ASN A 244 -3.83 5.49 6.09
C ASN A 244 -3.85 5.88 7.57
N ILE A 245 -3.30 5.00 8.43
CA ILE A 245 -3.19 5.29 9.86
C ILE A 245 -2.27 6.49 10.10
N PHE A 246 -1.11 6.54 9.44
CA PHE A 246 -0.21 7.68 9.54
C PHE A 246 -0.92 8.99 9.22
N CYS A 247 -1.69 9.03 8.13
CA CYS A 247 -2.46 10.20 7.74
C CYS A 247 -3.46 10.62 8.83
N ILE A 248 -4.22 9.68 9.41
CA ILE A 248 -5.12 9.96 10.53
C ILE A 248 -4.36 10.58 11.70
N LEU A 249 -3.25 9.96 12.12
CA LEU A 249 -2.48 10.40 13.28
C LEU A 249 -1.94 11.82 13.06
N VAL A 250 -1.38 12.10 11.88
CA VAL A 250 -0.81 13.42 11.54
C VAL A 250 -1.88 14.49 11.41
N VAL A 251 -2.98 14.22 10.71
CA VAL A 251 -4.05 15.21 10.50
C VAL A 251 -4.73 15.56 11.81
N HIS A 252 -5.01 14.58 12.68
CA HIS A 252 -5.56 14.87 14.00
C HIS A 252 -4.56 15.55 14.92
N LEU A 253 -3.27 15.19 14.88
CA LEU A 253 -2.23 15.91 15.61
C LEU A 253 -2.16 17.39 15.18
N ALA A 254 -2.19 17.66 13.87
CA ALA A 254 -2.27 19.03 13.33
C ALA A 254 -3.57 19.73 13.77
N GLY A 255 -4.69 19.02 13.79
CA GLY A 255 -5.96 19.49 14.34
C GLY A 255 -5.84 19.94 15.79
N GLN A 256 -5.15 19.17 16.64
CA GLN A 256 -4.93 19.51 18.05
C GLN A 256 -4.04 20.74 18.21
N PHE A 257 -3.01 20.92 17.39
CA PHE A 257 -2.25 22.18 17.38
C PHE A 257 -3.11 23.37 16.97
N ARG A 258 -4.09 23.21 16.05
CA ARG A 258 -5.05 24.27 15.70
C ARG A 258 -6.01 24.58 16.85
N VAL A 259 -6.50 23.57 17.56
CA VAL A 259 -7.34 23.76 18.76
C VAL A 259 -6.55 24.51 19.83
N LEU A 260 -5.31 24.11 20.08
CA LEU A 260 -4.43 24.79 21.03
C LEU A 260 -4.19 26.25 20.64
N ARG A 261 -3.92 26.53 19.36
CA ARG A 261 -3.79 27.91 18.84
C ARG A 261 -5.06 28.71 19.11
N TYR A 262 -6.24 28.14 18.85
CA TYR A 262 -7.52 28.79 19.13
C TYR A 262 -7.70 29.11 20.63
N ARG A 263 -7.35 28.17 21.52
CA ARG A 263 -7.38 28.36 22.98
C ARG A 263 -6.47 29.49 23.43
N PHE A 264 -5.25 29.57 22.90
CA PHE A 264 -4.33 30.69 23.16
C PHE A 264 -4.90 32.03 22.68
N THR A 265 -5.45 32.09 21.46
CA THR A 265 -6.08 33.33 20.95
C THR A 265 -7.27 33.77 21.82
N LYS A 266 -8.10 32.82 22.27
CA LYS A 266 -9.22 33.10 23.19
C LYS A 266 -8.72 33.64 24.53
N LEU A 267 -7.60 33.11 25.05
CA LEU A 267 -6.99 33.54 26.29
C LEU A 267 -6.42 34.97 26.21
N CYS A 268 -5.70 35.32 25.14
CA CYS A 268 -5.19 36.69 24.93
C CYS A 268 -6.32 37.72 24.77
N ASN A 269 -7.43 37.34 24.12
CA ASN A 269 -8.60 38.22 24.02
C ASN A 269 -9.30 38.45 25.37
N LEU A 270 -9.19 37.50 26.31
CA LEU A 270 -9.65 37.70 27.68
C LEU A 270 -8.72 38.65 28.44
N GLU A 271 -7.41 38.53 28.28
CA GLU A 271 -6.41 39.41 28.92
C GLU A 271 -6.69 40.90 28.61
N HIS A 272 -7.01 41.22 27.35
CA HIS A 272 -7.39 42.58 26.96
C HIS A 272 -8.64 43.13 27.65
N LYS A 273 -9.56 42.26 28.11
CA LYS A 273 -10.76 42.64 28.89
C LYS A 273 -10.49 42.71 30.40
N ILE A 274 -9.43 42.07 30.89
CA ILE A 274 -9.07 41.91 32.31
C ILE A 274 -8.30 43.12 32.85
N ARG A 275 -8.18 44.22 32.09
CA ARG A 275 -7.42 45.42 32.48
C ARG A 275 -7.98 46.17 33.72
N GLU A 276 -9.13 45.75 34.26
CA GLU A 276 -9.74 46.20 35.54
C GLU A 276 -9.90 45.06 36.58
N ALA A 277 -9.25 43.91 36.40
CA ALA A 277 -9.58 42.68 37.10
C ALA A 277 -8.86 42.45 38.45
N THR A 278 -9.43 41.58 39.27
CA THR A 278 -8.97 41.24 40.62
C THR A 278 -7.78 40.27 40.61
N LEU A 279 -7.06 40.16 41.73
CA LEU A 279 -5.90 39.24 41.90
C LEU A 279 -6.28 37.76 41.65
N ILE A 280 -7.56 37.41 41.84
CA ILE A 280 -8.13 36.08 41.56
C ILE A 280 -8.18 35.81 40.05
N ASP A 281 -8.52 36.81 39.24
CA ASP A 281 -8.60 36.68 37.78
C ASP A 281 -7.22 36.44 37.14
N VAL A 282 -6.17 37.05 37.73
CA VAL A 282 -4.78 36.85 37.31
C VAL A 282 -4.30 35.43 37.62
N TYR A 283 -4.69 34.88 38.78
CA TYR A 283 -4.37 33.50 39.14
C TYR A 283 -5.07 32.48 38.21
N GLU A 284 -6.35 32.70 37.90
CA GLU A 284 -7.09 31.83 36.98
C GLU A 284 -6.51 31.88 35.56
N PHE A 285 -6.09 33.06 35.10
CA PHE A 285 -5.38 33.23 33.84
C PHE A 285 -4.07 32.43 33.80
N TYR A 286 -3.26 32.55 34.86
CA TYR A 286 -1.98 31.85 34.96
C TYR A 286 -2.16 30.32 34.96
N GLU A 287 -3.13 29.79 35.69
CA GLU A 287 -3.40 28.35 35.70
C GLU A 287 -3.92 27.84 34.34
N LYS A 288 -4.77 28.61 33.63
CA LYS A 288 -5.17 28.29 32.25
C LYS A 288 -3.99 28.29 31.28
N LEU A 289 -3.11 29.30 31.37
CA LEU A 289 -1.90 29.39 30.55
C LEU A 289 -0.99 28.18 30.78
N LYS A 290 -0.73 27.85 32.04
CA LYS A 290 0.07 26.70 32.45
C LYS A 290 -0.53 25.38 31.95
N MET A 291 -1.85 25.24 31.97
CA MET A 291 -2.54 24.08 31.41
C MET A 291 -2.33 23.97 29.89
N TYR A 292 -2.42 25.07 29.15
CA TYR A 292 -2.19 25.08 27.69
C TYR A 292 -0.74 24.79 27.33
N ILE A 293 0.23 25.31 28.09
CA ILE A 293 1.66 25.00 27.91
C ILE A 293 1.91 23.50 28.14
N ARG A 294 1.34 22.91 29.21
CA ARG A 294 1.43 21.47 29.45
C ARG A 294 0.82 20.67 28.30
N HIS A 295 -0.34 21.07 27.80
CA HIS A 295 -0.95 20.41 26.64
C HIS A 295 -0.06 20.49 25.40
N HIS A 296 0.57 21.64 25.13
CA HIS A 296 1.53 21.81 24.04
C HIS A 296 2.73 20.84 24.17
N GLN A 297 3.30 20.74 25.37
CA GLN A 297 4.39 19.82 25.66
C GLN A 297 4.00 18.36 25.43
N THR A 298 2.78 17.96 25.82
CA THR A 298 2.29 16.61 25.56
C THR A 298 2.09 16.34 24.06
N LEU A 299 1.59 17.32 23.29
CA LEU A 299 1.48 17.20 21.82
C LEU A 299 2.85 17.08 21.15
N ILE A 300 3.86 17.83 21.61
CA ILE A 300 5.24 17.71 21.12
C ILE A 300 5.81 16.32 21.45
N ASN A 301 5.57 15.81 22.66
CA ASN A 301 6.02 14.48 23.03
C ASN A 301 5.38 13.39 22.16
N TYR A 302 4.08 13.54 21.88
CA TYR A 302 3.37 12.66 20.95
C TYR A 302 3.96 12.71 19.54
N TYR A 303 4.24 13.91 19.02
CA TYR A 303 4.90 14.11 17.72
C TYR A 303 6.26 13.38 17.66
N LYS A 304 7.11 13.52 18.68
CA LYS A 304 8.43 12.85 18.73
C LYS A 304 8.32 11.32 18.69
N ARG A 305 7.32 10.75 19.38
CA ARG A 305 7.06 9.31 19.33
C ARG A 305 6.58 8.87 17.95
N LEU A 306 5.68 9.65 17.32
CA LEU A 306 5.22 9.41 15.96
C LEU A 306 6.37 9.47 14.94
N GLU A 307 7.24 10.47 15.06
CA GLU A 307 8.43 10.65 14.23
C GLU A 307 9.40 9.47 14.37
N THR A 308 9.62 8.97 15.58
CA THR A 308 10.49 7.81 15.81
C THR A 308 10.02 6.57 15.04
N VAL A 309 8.70 6.33 15.01
CA VAL A 309 8.12 5.16 14.32
C VAL A 309 8.13 5.33 12.80
N TYR A 310 7.82 6.53 12.29
CA TYR A 310 7.58 6.74 10.87
C TYR A 310 8.75 7.33 10.08
N THR A 311 9.81 7.83 10.72
CA THR A 311 10.96 8.44 10.02
C THR A 311 11.57 7.51 8.97
N MET A 312 11.88 6.25 9.34
CA MET A 312 12.45 5.29 8.39
C MET A 312 11.46 4.95 7.26
N ILE A 313 10.17 4.83 7.58
CA ILE A 313 9.12 4.54 6.60
C ILE A 313 9.02 5.68 5.58
N ILE A 314 8.96 6.93 6.04
CA ILE A 314 8.86 8.12 5.18
C ILE A 314 10.11 8.23 4.31
N PHE A 315 11.30 8.04 4.88
CA PHE A 315 12.55 8.08 4.11
C PHE A 315 12.55 7.03 2.99
N GLY A 316 12.21 5.78 3.31
CA GLY A 316 12.10 4.73 2.30
C GLY A 316 11.04 5.04 1.24
N GLN A 317 9.89 5.58 1.65
CA GLN A 317 8.79 5.94 0.75
C GLN A 317 9.20 7.03 -0.24
N VAL A 318 9.87 8.07 0.23
CA VAL A 318 10.38 9.15 -0.63
C VAL A 318 11.39 8.60 -1.62
N LEU A 319 12.37 7.81 -1.16
CA LEU A 319 13.39 7.22 -2.02
C LEU A 319 12.78 6.35 -3.12
N VAL A 320 11.88 5.43 -2.75
CA VAL A 320 11.27 4.52 -3.73
C VAL A 320 10.32 5.25 -4.67
N PHE A 321 9.53 6.23 -4.19
CA PHE A 321 8.71 7.04 -5.09
C PHE A 321 9.55 7.88 -6.05
N SER A 322 10.70 8.43 -5.64
CA SER A 322 11.60 9.11 -6.57
C SER A 322 12.06 8.18 -7.69
N VAL A 323 12.47 6.96 -7.36
CA VAL A 323 12.88 5.97 -8.38
C VAL A 323 11.70 5.58 -9.27
N LEU A 324 10.53 5.29 -8.69
CA LEU A 324 9.33 4.93 -9.46
C LEU A 324 8.89 6.04 -10.41
N ILE A 325 8.91 7.31 -9.99
CA ILE A 325 8.59 8.44 -10.85
C ILE A 325 9.57 8.51 -12.03
N CYS A 326 10.87 8.32 -11.79
CA CYS A 326 11.86 8.28 -12.86
C CYS A 326 11.59 7.13 -13.85
N LEU A 327 11.27 5.93 -13.34
CA LEU A 327 10.95 4.76 -14.17
C LEU A 327 9.68 4.99 -15.00
N PHE A 328 8.62 5.54 -14.41
CA PHE A 328 7.38 5.85 -15.13
C PHE A 328 7.57 6.97 -16.17
N ALA A 329 8.37 8.01 -15.85
CA ALA A 329 8.71 9.06 -16.80
C ALA A 329 9.46 8.50 -18.01
N TYR A 330 10.42 7.59 -17.78
CA TYR A 330 11.13 6.89 -18.84
C TYR A 330 10.20 6.02 -19.70
N GLN A 331 9.29 5.26 -19.08
CA GLN A 331 8.28 4.49 -19.82
C GLN A 331 7.38 5.38 -20.67
N GLY A 332 6.93 6.52 -20.14
CA GLY A 332 6.12 7.49 -20.87
C GLY A 332 6.85 8.07 -22.08
N LEU A 333 8.14 8.41 -21.93
CA LEU A 333 8.98 8.88 -23.03
C LEU A 333 9.12 7.81 -24.12
N LEU A 334 9.41 6.55 -23.75
CA LEU A 334 9.55 5.45 -24.71
C LEU A 334 8.25 5.22 -25.49
N VAL A 335 7.11 5.12 -24.80
CA VAL A 335 5.81 4.97 -25.47
C VAL A 335 5.56 6.15 -26.41
N GLY A 336 5.86 7.38 -26.00
CA GLY A 336 5.78 8.56 -26.84
C GLY A 336 6.61 8.43 -28.12
N ILE A 337 7.86 7.98 -28.01
CA ILE A 337 8.77 7.77 -29.14
C ILE A 337 8.24 6.67 -30.07
N TYR A 338 7.77 5.53 -29.55
CA TYR A 338 7.19 4.46 -30.37
C TYR A 338 5.90 4.92 -31.05
N THR A 339 4.99 5.61 -30.35
CA THR A 339 3.77 6.14 -30.96
C THR A 339 4.07 7.19 -32.04
N LEU A 340 5.17 7.94 -31.92
CA LEU A 340 5.64 8.84 -32.98
C LEU A 340 6.28 8.06 -34.15
N SER A 341 7.00 6.96 -33.87
CA SER A 341 7.67 6.15 -34.91
C SER A 341 6.74 5.20 -35.68
N TRP A 342 5.50 5.01 -35.25
CA TRP A 342 4.49 4.20 -35.95
C TRP A 342 3.68 4.97 -37.02
N ASN A 343 3.96 6.26 -37.24
CA ASN A 343 3.45 7.02 -38.39
C ASN A 343 4.47 7.10 -39.54
N PRO A 344 4.85 5.95 -40.12
CA PRO A 344 4.85 5.84 -41.59
C PRO A 344 4.00 4.68 -42.13
N ILE A 345 3.64 3.70 -41.30
CA ILE A 345 2.97 2.47 -41.78
C ILE A 345 1.50 2.71 -42.11
N ILE A 346 0.83 3.63 -41.41
CA ILE A 346 -0.55 4.03 -41.74
C ILE A 346 -0.61 4.88 -43.02
N ILE A 347 0.45 5.63 -43.33
CA ILE A 347 0.54 6.43 -44.57
C ILE A 347 0.84 5.53 -45.78
N GLU A 348 1.65 4.48 -45.61
CA GLU A 348 1.95 3.52 -46.68
C GLU A 348 0.73 2.64 -47.04
N ILE A 349 -0.12 2.30 -46.07
CA ILE A 349 -1.39 1.58 -46.32
C ILE A 349 -2.45 2.50 -46.96
N LEU A 350 -2.42 3.81 -46.71
CA LEU A 350 -3.34 4.78 -47.34
C LEU A 350 -2.89 5.23 -48.73
N LEU A 351 -1.58 5.27 -49.01
CA LEU A 351 -1.05 5.63 -50.32
C LEU A 351 -1.06 4.46 -51.33
N ASN A 352 -1.01 3.21 -50.88
CA ASN A 352 -1.05 2.05 -51.78
C ASN A 352 -2.48 1.70 -52.27
N THR A 353 -3.50 2.45 -51.85
CA THR A 353 -4.88 2.34 -52.36
C THR A 353 -5.20 3.31 -53.50
N SER A 354 -4.26 4.16 -53.95
CA SER A 354 -4.47 5.07 -55.09
C SER A 354 -3.82 4.65 -56.41
N GLU A 355 -3.16 3.49 -56.49
CA GLU A 355 -2.53 2.98 -57.73
C GLU A 355 -3.27 1.80 -58.38
N TYR A 356 -4.47 1.47 -57.91
CA TYR A 356 -5.35 0.44 -58.52
C TYR A 356 -6.69 1.00 -59.00
N LEU A 357 -6.66 2.21 -59.55
CA LEU A 357 -7.74 2.78 -60.37
C LEU A 357 -7.10 3.54 -61.53
N ASP A 358 -6.56 2.78 -62.49
CA ASP A 358 -6.61 3.03 -63.94
C ASP A 358 -6.31 1.74 -64.71
#